data_AF-A0A133VMF2-F1
#
_entry.id   AF-A0A133VMF2-F1
#
_cell.length_a   1.000
_cell.length_b   1.000
_cell.length_c   1.000
_cell.angle_alpha   90.00
_cell.angle_beta   90.00
_cell.angle_gamma   90.00
#
_symmetry.space_group_name_H-M   'P 1'
#
loop_
_entity.id
_entity.type
_entity.pdbx_description
1 polymer ?
#
loop_
_entity_poly.entity_id
_entity_poly.type
_entity_poly.pdbx_seq_one_letter_code
_entity_poly.pdbx_strand_id
1 'polypeptide(L)'
;MKLQTDTYGSRFMGNYNSSSLPYDQPAYNQENAFSDNYQSAYPTYLPSSRSHNPANGLHDRVFGPQVKEQEYTLTHLTDKKSERRSLHLKHIKELERRIGKLQEDISVARMLSGGTQDKDEIKLQGQLQQLEKQKRKEELDYWKDMAEVNRESLETTMGYEASKRRAGLFQGMEL
;
A
#
# COMPACT_ATOMS: atom_id res chain seq x y z
N MET A 1 87.17 10.90 -20.57
CA MET A 1 86.92 11.94 -19.56
C MET A 1 85.95 11.38 -18.53
N LYS A 2 86.31 11.51 -17.23
CA LYS A 2 85.47 11.24 -16.04
C LYS A 2 84.22 12.15 -16.09
N LEU A 3 83.04 11.83 -15.52
CA LEU A 3 82.64 11.77 -14.09
C LEU A 3 81.24 11.09 -14.03
N GLN A 4 80.92 10.17 -13.09
CA GLN A 4 80.33 10.40 -11.75
C GLN A 4 79.11 11.37 -11.82
N THR A 5 77.90 11.07 -11.32
CA THR A 5 77.54 10.65 -9.94
C THR A 5 76.14 10.02 -9.85
N ASP A 6 75.96 9.26 -8.77
CA ASP A 6 74.74 8.63 -8.24
C ASP A 6 73.59 9.60 -7.85
N THR A 7 72.42 9.02 -7.56
CA THR A 7 71.67 9.08 -6.27
C THR A 7 70.17 9.45 -6.34
N TYR A 8 69.40 8.74 -5.48
CA TYR A 8 68.02 8.94 -5.00
C TYR A 8 66.89 8.54 -5.98
N GLY A 9 65.96 7.64 -5.67
CA GLY A 9 65.40 7.27 -4.37
C GLY A 9 64.01 7.89 -4.23
N SER A 10 62.97 7.20 -4.70
CA SER A 10 61.63 7.37 -4.13
C SER A 10 60.73 6.18 -4.40
N ARG A 11 60.44 5.49 -3.31
CA ARG A 11 59.35 4.52 -3.16
C ARG A 11 58.03 5.26 -3.39
N PHE A 12 57.32 4.93 -4.46
CA PHE A 12 55.88 5.13 -4.48
C PHE A 12 55.20 3.79 -4.19
N MET A 13 55.01 3.55 -2.90
CA MET A 13 53.97 2.66 -2.39
C MET A 13 52.62 3.29 -2.76
N GLY A 14 52.07 2.88 -3.90
CA GLY A 14 50.68 3.10 -4.25
C GLY A 14 49.81 2.27 -3.31
N ASN A 15 49.40 2.89 -2.22
CA ASN A 15 48.49 2.38 -1.22
C ASN A 15 47.11 2.20 -1.89
N TYR A 16 46.78 0.99 -2.36
CA TYR A 16 45.40 0.65 -2.70
C TYR A 16 44.64 0.57 -1.39
N ASN A 17 44.06 1.71 -1.00
CA ASN A 17 43.05 1.76 0.03
C ASN A 17 41.90 0.87 -0.43
N SER A 18 41.81 -0.30 0.19
CA SER A 18 40.65 -1.17 0.24
C SER A 18 39.50 -0.41 0.89
N SER A 19 38.86 0.49 0.14
CA SER A 19 37.53 0.98 0.47
C SER A 19 36.56 -0.13 0.10
N SER A 20 36.48 -1.13 0.97
CA SER A 20 35.30 -1.99 1.11
C SER A 20 34.12 -1.05 1.37
N LEU A 21 33.44 -0.66 0.29
CA LEU A 21 32.13 -0.04 0.38
C LEU A 21 31.23 -1.08 1.08
N PRO A 22 30.70 -0.77 2.28
CA PRO A 22 29.65 -1.60 2.83
C PRO A 22 28.52 -1.55 1.82
N TYR A 23 27.99 -2.72 1.46
CA TYR A 23 26.70 -2.78 0.80
C TYR A 23 25.73 -1.97 1.65
N ASP A 24 25.28 -0.84 1.13
CA ASP A 24 24.07 -0.18 1.59
C ASP A 24 22.95 -1.21 1.41
N GLN A 25 22.68 -1.94 2.47
CA GLN A 25 21.42 -2.64 2.63
C GLN A 25 20.35 -1.55 2.61
N PRO A 26 19.40 -1.54 1.65
CA PRO A 26 18.19 -0.78 1.87
C PRO A 26 17.57 -1.29 3.15
N ALA A 27 17.46 -0.41 4.13
CA ALA A 27 16.79 -0.64 5.39
C ALA A 27 15.31 -0.93 5.13
N TYR A 28 14.98 -2.18 4.79
CA TYR A 28 13.60 -2.67 4.77
C TYR A 28 13.12 -2.89 6.20
N ASN A 29 13.13 -1.86 7.03
CA ASN A 29 12.58 -1.92 8.39
C ASN A 29 12.25 -0.51 8.88
N GLN A 30 11.42 0.24 8.14
CA GLN A 30 10.76 1.42 8.72
C GLN A 30 9.49 1.95 8.01
N GLU A 31 8.85 1.18 7.12
CA GLU A 31 7.55 1.59 6.54
C GLU A 31 6.35 0.77 7.05
N ASN A 32 6.54 -0.05 8.09
CA ASN A 32 5.42 -0.65 8.84
C ASN A 32 4.86 0.27 9.94
N ALA A 33 5.37 1.51 10.09
CA ALA A 33 4.87 2.46 11.08
C ALA A 33 3.78 3.42 10.56
N PHE A 34 3.51 3.44 9.24
CA PHE A 34 2.51 4.36 8.66
C PHE A 34 1.12 3.75 8.42
N SER A 35 0.97 2.43 8.52
CA SER A 35 -0.32 1.75 8.29
C SER A 35 -1.12 1.45 9.56
N ASP A 36 -0.50 1.45 10.74
CA ASP A 36 -1.18 1.07 11.99
C ASP A 36 -1.88 2.25 12.69
N ASN A 37 -1.78 3.47 12.15
CA ASN A 37 -2.41 4.66 12.74
C ASN A 37 -3.54 5.27 11.90
N TYR A 38 -4.14 4.51 10.98
CA TYR A 38 -5.52 4.78 10.54
C TYR A 38 -6.49 4.06 11.49
N GLN A 39 -6.40 4.39 12.79
CA GLN A 39 -7.58 4.30 13.63
C GLN A 39 -8.64 5.17 12.96
N SER A 40 -9.63 4.48 12.42
CA SER A 40 -10.79 5.00 11.72
C SER A 40 -11.23 6.38 12.23
N ALA A 41 -10.89 7.43 11.47
CA ALA A 41 -11.52 8.74 11.62
C ALA A 41 -12.98 8.71 11.11
N TYR A 42 -13.42 7.56 10.59
CA TYR A 42 -14.82 7.31 10.24
C TYR A 42 -15.51 6.70 11.47
N PRO A 43 -16.61 7.29 11.95
CA PRO A 43 -17.42 6.65 12.96
C PRO A 43 -17.80 5.25 12.46
N THR A 44 -17.49 4.21 13.23
CA THR A 44 -18.04 2.88 12.99
C THR A 44 -19.54 2.97 13.27
N TYR A 45 -20.35 3.25 12.25
CA TYR A 45 -21.79 3.21 12.34
C TYR A 45 -22.21 1.73 12.36
N LEU A 46 -22.16 1.12 13.54
CA LEU A 46 -22.85 -0.15 13.76
C LEU A 46 -24.34 0.11 13.58
N PRO A 47 -25.06 -0.70 12.77
CA PRO A 47 -26.50 -0.56 12.62
C PRO A 47 -27.13 -0.83 13.98
N SER A 48 -27.57 0.23 14.65
CA SER A 48 -28.42 0.08 15.81
C SER A 48 -29.75 -0.41 15.28
N SER A 49 -30.05 -1.70 15.46
CA SER A 49 -31.32 -2.34 15.14
C SER A 49 -32.44 -1.69 15.96
N ARG A 50 -32.82 -0.46 15.60
CA ARG A 50 -33.90 0.27 16.25
C ARG A 50 -35.21 -0.32 15.75
N SER A 51 -35.80 -1.10 16.64
CA SER A 51 -37.21 -1.49 16.68
C SER A 51 -38.10 -0.50 15.91
N HIS A 52 -38.81 -1.00 14.89
CA HIS A 52 -39.84 -0.26 14.17
C HIS A 52 -40.98 0.07 15.13
N ASN A 53 -41.00 1.29 15.63
CA ASN A 53 -42.14 1.86 16.32
C ASN A 53 -43.03 2.54 15.26
N PRO A 54 -44.33 2.23 15.15
CA PRO A 54 -45.21 2.78 14.10
C PRO A 54 -45.58 4.27 14.29
N ALA A 55 -45.02 4.96 15.29
CA ALA A 55 -45.20 6.39 15.52
C ALA A 55 -44.17 7.25 14.75
N ASN A 56 -43.94 6.94 13.48
CA ASN A 56 -43.00 7.70 12.65
C ASN A 56 -43.64 9.03 12.24
N GLY A 57 -43.07 10.12 12.74
CA GLY A 57 -43.40 11.49 12.38
C GLY A 57 -43.26 11.76 10.89
N LEU A 58 -43.78 12.90 10.43
CA LEU A 58 -43.70 13.33 9.02
C LEU A 58 -42.24 13.39 8.54
N HIS A 59 -41.32 13.84 9.39
CA HIS A 59 -39.89 13.88 9.14
C HIS A 59 -39.29 12.51 8.80
N ASP A 60 -39.68 11.44 9.52
CA ASP A 60 -39.21 10.08 9.24
C ASP A 60 -39.80 9.53 7.94
N ARG A 61 -41.02 9.94 7.55
CA ARG A 61 -41.61 9.53 6.27
C ARG A 61 -40.96 10.23 5.07
N VAL A 62 -40.55 11.49 5.24
CA VAL A 62 -39.96 12.30 4.16
C VAL A 62 -38.46 12.06 4.04
N PHE A 63 -37.72 12.04 5.14
CA PHE A 63 -36.25 11.95 5.15
C PHE A 63 -35.72 10.56 5.50
N GLY A 64 -36.52 9.72 6.16
CA GLY A 64 -36.10 8.37 6.58
C GLY A 64 -35.64 7.47 5.42
N PRO A 65 -36.31 7.44 4.25
CA PRO A 65 -35.83 6.67 3.11
C PRO A 65 -34.43 7.12 2.64
N GLN A 66 -34.20 8.44 2.55
CA GLN A 66 -32.91 9.00 2.14
C GLN A 66 -31.79 8.68 3.15
N VAL A 67 -32.09 8.77 4.46
CA VAL A 67 -31.13 8.43 5.52
C VAL A 67 -30.76 6.95 5.47
N LYS A 68 -31.74 6.06 5.31
CA LYS A 68 -31.52 4.60 5.21
C LYS A 68 -30.72 4.22 3.96
N GLU A 69 -31.02 4.84 2.83
CA GLU A 69 -30.27 4.62 1.58
C GLU A 69 -28.80 5.02 1.75
N GLN A 70 -28.54 6.19 2.33
CA GLN A 70 -27.19 6.66 2.61
C GLN A 70 -26.46 5.77 3.62
N GLU A 71 -27.15 5.29 4.65
CA GLU A 71 -26.60 4.31 5.60
C GLU A 71 -26.20 3.00 4.91
N TYR A 72 -27.08 2.44 4.08
CA TYR A 72 -26.78 1.23 3.30
C TYR A 72 -25.55 1.44 2.40
N THR A 73 -25.48 2.56 1.69
CA THR A 73 -24.35 2.89 0.83
C THR A 73 -23.05 2.99 1.63
N LEU A 74 -23.05 3.60 2.82
CA LEU A 74 -21.87 3.65 3.68
C LEU A 74 -21.40 2.26 4.15
N THR A 75 -22.35 1.38 4.52
CA THR A 75 -22.04 -0.01 4.85
C THR A 75 -21.41 -0.73 3.65
N HIS A 76 -22.03 -0.61 2.47
CA HIS A 76 -21.53 -1.24 1.26
C HIS A 76 -20.12 -0.76 0.87
N LEU A 77 -19.85 0.54 1.00
CA LEU A 77 -18.52 1.09 0.75
C LEU A 77 -17.48 0.58 1.74
N THR A 78 -17.88 0.33 2.98
CA THR A 78 -17.00 -0.27 4.00
C THR A 78 -16.63 -1.70 3.63
N ASP A 79 -17.62 -2.49 3.20
CA ASP A 79 -17.40 -3.86 2.73
C ASP A 79 -16.47 -3.88 1.51
N LYS A 80 -16.71 -3.00 0.53
CA LYS A 80 -15.88 -2.84 -0.67
C LYS A 80 -14.41 -2.51 -0.32
N LYS A 81 -14.17 -1.60 0.64
CA LYS A 81 -12.80 -1.30 1.13
C LYS A 81 -12.16 -2.53 1.75
N SER A 82 -12.90 -3.25 2.60
CA SER A 82 -12.41 -4.45 3.30
C SER A 82 -12.02 -5.56 2.32
N GLU A 83 -12.91 -5.87 1.38
CA GLU A 83 -12.68 -6.87 0.34
C GLU A 83 -11.48 -6.50 -0.54
N ARG A 84 -11.41 -5.24 -1.00
CA ARG A 84 -10.31 -4.79 -1.85
C ARG A 84 -8.97 -4.85 -1.14
N ARG A 85 -8.92 -4.48 0.15
CA ARG A 85 -7.72 -4.61 1.00
C ARG A 85 -7.31 -6.07 1.15
N SER A 86 -8.26 -6.96 1.42
CA SER A 86 -7.99 -8.40 1.54
C SER A 86 -7.38 -8.96 0.25
N LEU A 87 -7.95 -8.61 -0.90
CA LEU A 87 -7.46 -9.04 -2.20
C LEU A 87 -6.06 -8.50 -2.50
N HIS A 88 -5.83 -7.20 -2.23
CA HIS A 88 -4.52 -6.57 -2.38
C HIS A 88 -3.45 -7.29 -1.56
N LEU A 89 -3.69 -7.53 -0.27
CA LEU A 89 -2.75 -8.21 0.61
C LEU A 89 -2.43 -9.63 0.13
N LYS A 90 -3.44 -10.37 -0.37
CA LYS A 90 -3.22 -11.70 -0.95
C LYS A 90 -2.34 -11.63 -2.20
N HIS A 91 -2.59 -10.67 -3.09
CA HIS A 91 -1.81 -10.48 -4.31
C HIS A 91 -0.36 -10.11 -4.02
N ILE A 92 -0.12 -9.13 -3.13
CA ILE A 92 1.22 -8.71 -2.73
C ILE A 92 2.00 -9.86 -2.11
N LYS A 93 1.37 -10.59 -1.17
CA LYS A 93 2.01 -11.74 -0.52
C LYS A 93 2.41 -12.83 -1.53
N GLU A 94 1.56 -13.13 -2.50
CA GLU A 94 1.87 -14.13 -3.54
C GLU A 94 2.99 -13.64 -4.47
N LEU A 95 2.99 -12.36 -4.85
CA LEU A 95 4.06 -11.77 -5.65
C LEU A 95 5.40 -11.80 -4.91
N GLU A 96 5.42 -11.42 -3.64
CA GLU A 96 6.62 -11.46 -2.79
C GLU A 96 7.16 -12.87 -2.63
N ARG A 97 6.29 -13.87 -2.42
CA ARG A 97 6.69 -15.27 -2.39
C ARG A 97 7.37 -15.71 -3.68
N ARG A 98 6.84 -15.31 -4.84
CA ARG A 98 7.45 -15.64 -6.14
C ARG A 98 8.75 -14.89 -6.39
N ILE A 99 8.82 -13.62 -6.00
CA ILE A 99 10.04 -12.81 -6.06
C ILE A 99 11.15 -13.45 -5.22
N GLY A 100 10.86 -13.83 -3.97
CA GLY A 100 11.81 -14.50 -3.10
C GLY A 100 12.32 -15.80 -3.69
N LYS A 101 11.42 -16.63 -4.25
CA LYS A 101 11.82 -17.86 -4.95
C LYS A 101 12.72 -17.59 -6.16
N LEU A 102 12.40 -16.60 -6.99
CA LEU A 102 13.26 -16.26 -8.14
C LEU A 102 14.63 -15.73 -7.70
N GLN A 103 14.70 -14.99 -6.60
CA GLN A 103 15.96 -14.52 -6.04
C GLN A 103 16.82 -15.69 -5.54
N GLU A 104 16.22 -16.68 -4.90
CA GLU A 104 16.88 -17.94 -4.52
C GLU A 104 17.40 -18.67 -5.78
N ASP A 105 16.56 -18.84 -6.80
CA ASP A 105 16.92 -19.51 -8.05
C ASP A 105 18.09 -18.79 -8.77
N ILE A 106 18.08 -17.45 -8.81
CA ILE A 106 19.17 -16.64 -9.36
C ILE A 106 20.45 -16.84 -8.57
N SER A 107 20.37 -16.87 -7.23
CA SER A 107 21.53 -17.08 -6.37
C SER A 107 22.18 -18.44 -6.64
N VAL A 108 21.37 -19.50 -6.76
CA VAL A 108 21.84 -20.85 -7.11
C VAL A 108 22.47 -20.87 -8.50
N ALA A 109 21.83 -20.26 -9.50
CA ALA A 109 22.36 -20.19 -10.87
C ALA A 109 23.74 -19.51 -10.91
N ARG A 110 23.92 -18.40 -10.18
CA ARG A 110 25.21 -17.69 -10.07
C ARG A 110 26.31 -18.53 -9.42
N MET A 111 25.96 -19.33 -8.41
CA MET A 111 26.90 -20.24 -7.77
C MET A 111 27.36 -21.35 -8.72
N LEU A 112 26.43 -21.90 -9.51
CA LEU A 112 26.73 -22.98 -10.46
C LEU A 112 27.49 -22.50 -11.69
N SER A 113 27.25 -21.27 -12.15
CA SER A 113 27.87 -20.71 -13.35
C SER A 113 29.29 -20.16 -13.12
N GLY A 114 29.82 -20.23 -11.90
CA GLY A 114 31.16 -19.74 -11.57
C GLY A 114 31.35 -18.24 -11.78
N GLY A 115 30.26 -17.46 -11.71
CA GLY A 115 30.30 -16.00 -11.90
C GLY A 115 30.25 -15.52 -13.36
N THR A 116 30.23 -16.43 -14.34
CA THR A 116 29.86 -16.07 -15.72
C THR A 116 28.34 -15.99 -15.84
N GLN A 117 27.84 -14.87 -16.37
CA GLN A 117 26.40 -14.64 -16.52
C GLN A 117 25.82 -15.61 -17.56
N ASP A 118 25.06 -16.59 -17.09
CA ASP A 118 24.44 -17.60 -17.96
C ASP A 118 23.10 -17.08 -18.52
N LYS A 119 22.67 -17.62 -19.67
CA LYS A 119 21.38 -17.32 -20.30
C LYS A 119 20.22 -17.56 -19.34
N ASP A 120 20.33 -18.56 -18.48
CA ASP A 120 19.33 -18.87 -17.46
C ASP A 120 19.25 -17.79 -16.38
N GLU A 121 20.37 -17.22 -15.95
CA GLU A 121 20.38 -16.08 -15.02
C GLU A 121 19.68 -14.86 -15.64
N ILE A 122 19.99 -14.54 -16.90
CA ILE A 122 19.38 -13.40 -17.61
C ILE A 122 17.86 -13.60 -17.71
N LYS A 123 17.42 -14.84 -18.01
CA LYS A 123 16.00 -15.17 -18.08
C LYS A 123 15.30 -15.00 -16.74
N LEU A 124 15.90 -15.51 -15.66
CA LEU A 124 15.36 -15.38 -14.30
C LEU A 124 15.30 -13.90 -13.86
N GLN A 125 16.32 -13.10 -14.18
CA GLN A 125 16.31 -11.65 -13.94
C GLN A 125 15.18 -10.96 -14.70
N GLY A 126 14.92 -11.35 -15.96
CA GLY A 126 13.79 -10.84 -16.72
C GLY A 126 12.44 -11.17 -16.08
N GLN A 127 12.28 -12.38 -15.55
CA GLN A 127 11.08 -12.77 -14.81
C GLN A 127 10.92 -12.00 -13.50
N LEU A 128 12.01 -11.77 -12.78
CA LEU A 128 12.03 -10.97 -11.55
C LEU A 128 11.53 -9.54 -11.82
N GLN A 129 12.08 -8.87 -12.83
CA GLN A 129 11.66 -7.52 -13.22
C GLN A 129 10.18 -7.46 -13.61
N GLN A 130 9.66 -8.51 -14.27
CA GLN A 130 8.23 -8.60 -14.59
C GLN A 130 7.36 -8.70 -13.32
N LEU A 131 7.75 -9.51 -12.34
CA LEU A 131 7.02 -9.62 -11.07
C LEU A 131 7.07 -8.30 -10.28
N GLU A 132 8.21 -7.63 -10.24
CA GLU A 132 8.33 -6.31 -9.59
C GLU A 132 7.45 -5.25 -10.29
N LYS A 133 7.35 -5.31 -11.63
CA LYS A 133 6.42 -4.47 -12.38
C LYS A 133 4.95 -4.79 -12.05
N GLN A 134 4.61 -6.07 -11.90
CA GLN A 134 3.27 -6.49 -11.48
C GLN A 134 2.95 -6.02 -10.06
N LYS A 135 3.91 -6.11 -9.13
CA LYS A 135 3.76 -5.60 -7.75
C LYS A 135 3.44 -4.11 -7.73
N ARG A 136 4.26 -3.29 -8.41
CA ARG A 136 4.03 -1.84 -8.51
C ARG A 136 2.70 -1.51 -9.17
N LYS A 137 2.28 -2.29 -10.17
CA LYS A 137 0.98 -2.12 -10.82
C LYS A 137 -0.17 -2.41 -9.85
N GLU A 138 -0.12 -3.52 -9.12
CA GLU A 138 -1.14 -3.86 -8.12
C GLU A 138 -1.23 -2.80 -7.01
N GLU A 139 -0.09 -2.26 -6.55
CA GLU A 139 -0.07 -1.14 -5.59
C GLU A 139 -0.76 0.10 -6.16
N LEU A 140 -0.42 0.50 -7.39
CA LEU A 140 -1.04 1.65 -8.05
C LEU A 140 -2.55 1.45 -8.22
N ASP A 141 -2.97 0.28 -8.69
CA ASP A 141 -4.37 -0.04 -8.93
C ASP A 141 -5.15 -0.08 -7.60
N TYR A 142 -4.57 -0.63 -6.52
CA TYR A 142 -5.13 -0.55 -5.17
C TYR A 142 -5.34 0.90 -4.72
N TRP A 143 -4.33 1.76 -4.89
CA TRP A 143 -4.44 3.16 -4.50
C TRP A 143 -5.52 3.92 -5.28
N LYS A 144 -5.69 3.64 -6.57
CA LYS A 144 -6.76 4.21 -7.39
C LYS A 144 -8.13 3.79 -6.89
N ASP A 145 -8.32 2.49 -6.66
CA ASP A 145 -9.59 1.95 -6.16
C ASP A 145 -9.92 2.55 -4.78
N MET A 146 -8.94 2.63 -3.89
CA MET A 146 -9.12 3.21 -2.56
C MET A 146 -9.42 4.72 -2.61
N ALA A 147 -8.80 5.46 -3.53
CA ALA A 147 -9.09 6.88 -3.72
C ALA A 147 -10.54 7.09 -4.19
N GLU A 148 -11.01 6.27 -5.13
CA GLU A 148 -12.39 6.31 -5.61
C GLU A 148 -13.39 5.99 -4.50
N VAL A 149 -13.18 4.90 -3.77
CA VAL A 149 -14.08 4.49 -2.68
C VAL A 149 -14.04 5.47 -1.51
N ASN A 150 -12.90 6.10 -1.23
CA ASN A 150 -12.80 7.16 -0.22
C ASN A 150 -13.55 8.43 -0.64
N ARG A 151 -13.46 8.83 -1.92
CA ARG A 151 -14.22 9.96 -2.45
C ARG A 151 -15.73 9.73 -2.31
N GLU A 152 -16.21 8.57 -2.75
CA GLU A 152 -17.63 8.19 -2.66
C GLU A 152 -18.11 8.10 -1.20
N SER A 153 -17.28 7.57 -0.30
CA SER A 153 -17.55 7.49 1.13
C SER A 153 -17.66 8.88 1.76
N LEU A 154 -16.80 9.82 1.39
CA LEU A 154 -16.86 11.20 1.87
C LEU A 154 -18.14 11.89 1.39
N GLU A 155 -18.45 11.81 0.09
CA GLU A 155 -19.66 12.38 -0.51
C GLU A 155 -20.93 11.84 0.16
N THR A 156 -21.00 10.52 0.35
CA THR A 156 -22.13 9.86 1.01
C THR A 156 -22.26 10.25 2.48
N THR A 157 -21.14 10.36 3.21
CA THR A 157 -21.15 10.78 4.62
C THR A 157 -21.66 12.22 4.77
N MET A 158 -21.21 13.13 3.90
CA MET A 158 -21.70 14.50 3.88
C MET A 158 -23.21 14.56 3.59
N GLY A 159 -23.67 13.74 2.64
CA GLY A 159 -25.09 13.58 2.32
C GLY A 159 -25.90 13.06 3.52
N TYR A 160 -25.40 12.02 4.19
CA TYR A 160 -26.00 11.41 5.37
C TYR A 160 -26.16 12.42 6.51
N GLU A 161 -25.09 13.12 6.87
CA GLU A 161 -25.12 14.13 7.93
C GLU A 161 -26.02 15.32 7.58
N ALA A 162 -26.13 15.69 6.31
CA ALA A 162 -27.09 16.71 5.88
C ALA A 162 -28.54 16.23 5.98
N SER A 163 -28.84 15.00 5.58
CA SER A 163 -30.17 14.40 5.69
C SER A 163 -30.59 14.21 7.15
N LYS A 164 -29.67 13.73 8.00
CA LYS A 164 -29.90 13.56 9.43
C LYS A 164 -30.15 14.89 10.14
N ARG A 165 -29.37 15.93 9.83
CA ARG A 165 -29.61 17.29 10.35
C ARG A 165 -30.98 17.82 9.92
N ARG A 166 -31.36 17.64 8.65
CA ARG A 166 -32.70 18.05 8.17
C ARG A 166 -33.80 17.32 8.91
N ALA A 167 -33.73 15.99 9.02
CA ALA A 167 -34.71 15.20 9.77
C ALA A 167 -34.85 15.67 11.24
N GLY A 168 -33.73 15.96 11.90
CA GLY A 168 -33.72 16.46 13.28
C GLY A 168 -34.37 17.84 13.46
N LEU A 169 -34.27 18.74 12.48
CA LEU A 169 -34.95 20.04 12.53
C LEU A 169 -36.48 19.90 12.52
N PHE A 170 -37.01 18.96 11.73
CA PHE A 170 -38.45 18.73 11.64
C PHE A 170 -39.02 17.95 12.82
N GLN A 171 -38.22 17.10 13.48
CA GLN A 171 -38.65 16.35 14.67
C GLN A 171 -39.06 17.26 15.83
N GLY A 172 -38.46 18.47 15.95
CA GLY A 172 -38.82 19.46 16.97
C GLY A 172 -40.00 20.38 16.58
N MET A 173 -40.52 20.27 15.36
CA MET A 173 -41.59 21.11 14.82
C MET A 173 -42.94 20.38 14.69
N GLU A 174 -42.97 19.07 14.90
CA GLU A 174 -44.20 18.28 14.90
C GLU A 174 -44.90 18.41 16.27
N LEU A 175 -45.71 19.47 16.40
CA LEU A 175 -46.73 19.66 17.44
C LEU A 175 -48.11 19.74 16.79
#